data_AF-A0AAU6CI26-F1
#
_entry.id   AF-A0AAU6CI26-F1
#
_cell.length_a   1.000
_cell.length_b   1.000
_cell.length_c   1.000
_cell.angle_alpha   90.00
_cell.angle_beta   90.00
_cell.angle_gamma   90.00
#
_symmetry.space_group_name_H-M   'P 1'
#
loop_
_entity.id
_entity.type
_entity.pdbx_description
1 polymer ?
#
loop_
_entity_poly.entity_id
_entity_poly.type
_entity_poly.pdbx_seq_one_letter_code
_entity_poly.pdbx_strand_id
1 'polypeptide(L)'
;MAVREIREFNRSYTNLIGALDYSRHLHTPFTLTEARVLYELAHGRRVDAADLRVELSLDAGHLSRMLAGFEERQLVTRGPSERDARRQRIELTTRGREAAQLLEERSEEAVGSLVGRIAPDDRPRLTDAMRTVRDILHDGRRESATDRVTLRGPLPGDLGWTVERNAAVYAAEFGWDEEYEALVARIVADFAATRDPEREAVWIAELDGRRAGCVFCVRDKAPGTARLRLLLVDPAARGHGIGGRLVDECISFARSADYTELVLWTNDVLTGARSIYQRAGFELVGQQPHHSFGKDLVGQDWRLAL
;
A
#
# COMPACT_ATOMS: atom_id res chain seq x y z
N MET A 1 -9.03 0.97 -27.91
CA MET A 1 -9.07 2.34 -27.37
C MET A 1 -7.85 2.63 -26.50
N ALA A 2 -7.59 1.85 -25.45
CA ALA A 2 -6.49 2.08 -24.49
C ALA A 2 -5.09 2.34 -25.10
N VAL A 3 -4.67 1.60 -26.13
CA VAL A 3 -3.33 1.79 -26.75
C VAL A 3 -3.15 3.19 -27.34
N ARG A 4 -4.20 3.77 -27.94
CA ARG A 4 -4.13 5.11 -28.53
C ARG A 4 -4.03 6.17 -27.43
N GLU A 5 -4.87 6.07 -26.41
CA GLU A 5 -4.86 6.97 -25.25
C GLU A 5 -3.52 6.95 -24.51
N ILE A 6 -2.95 5.76 -24.27
CA ILE A 6 -1.63 5.62 -23.64
C ILE A 6 -0.53 6.27 -24.51
N ARG A 7 -0.58 6.10 -25.83
CA ARG A 7 0.40 6.73 -26.73
C ARG A 7 0.26 8.26 -26.77
N GLU A 8 -0.96 8.78 -26.77
CA GLU A 8 -1.25 10.22 -26.70
C GLU A 8 -0.81 10.81 -25.37
N PHE A 9 -1.10 10.12 -24.26
CA PHE A 9 -0.62 10.48 -22.92
C PHE A 9 0.90 10.49 -22.87
N ASN A 10 1.58 9.42 -23.29
CA ASN A 10 3.04 9.33 -23.23
C ASN A 10 3.71 10.42 -24.05
N ARG A 11 3.19 10.73 -25.26
CA ARG A 11 3.74 11.81 -26.09
C ARG A 11 3.59 13.17 -25.40
N SER A 12 2.41 13.45 -24.86
CA SER A 12 2.11 14.70 -24.17
C SER A 12 2.95 14.83 -22.89
N TYR A 13 3.05 13.75 -22.12
CA TYR A 13 3.79 13.68 -20.87
C TYR A 13 5.30 13.82 -21.08
N THR A 14 5.86 13.20 -22.13
CA THR A 14 7.29 13.32 -22.49
C THR A 14 7.67 14.78 -22.75
N ASN A 15 6.81 15.55 -23.41
CA ASN A 15 7.01 16.98 -23.62
C ASN A 15 6.83 17.77 -22.32
N LEU A 16 5.84 17.39 -21.50
CA LEU A 16 5.53 18.05 -20.23
C LEU A 16 6.71 18.02 -19.25
N ILE A 17 7.37 16.87 -19.12
CA ILE A 17 8.53 16.68 -18.24
C ILE A 17 9.85 17.07 -18.91
N GLY A 18 9.81 17.59 -20.14
CA GLY A 18 10.99 17.97 -20.90
C GLY A 18 11.96 16.82 -21.18
N ALA A 19 11.50 15.56 -21.25
CA ALA A 19 12.38 14.40 -21.34
C ALA A 19 13.33 14.41 -22.55
N LEU A 20 12.91 15.03 -23.67
CA LEU A 20 13.72 15.13 -24.90
C LEU A 20 14.86 16.17 -24.78
N ASP A 21 14.69 17.18 -23.92
CA ASP A 21 15.65 18.26 -23.70
C ASP A 21 15.96 18.40 -22.20
N TYR A 22 16.06 17.26 -21.49
CA TYR A 22 16.06 17.18 -20.02
C TYR A 22 17.11 18.09 -19.36
N SER A 23 18.31 18.14 -19.94
CA SER A 23 19.41 19.01 -19.47
C SER A 23 19.03 20.49 -19.51
N ARG A 24 18.38 20.95 -20.59
CA ARG A 24 17.88 22.33 -20.71
C ARG A 24 16.69 22.56 -19.80
N HIS A 25 15.78 21.59 -19.71
CA HIS A 25 14.57 21.68 -18.90
C HIS A 25 14.89 21.86 -17.41
N LEU A 26 15.87 21.12 -16.88
CA LEU A 26 16.30 21.23 -15.49
C LEU A 26 17.51 22.14 -15.27
N HIS A 27 18.00 22.79 -16.33
CA HIS A 27 19.24 23.59 -16.30
C HIS A 27 20.42 22.83 -15.67
N THR A 28 20.58 21.56 -16.03
CA THR A 28 21.66 20.68 -15.54
C THR A 28 22.55 20.20 -16.69
N PRO A 29 23.82 19.85 -16.43
CA PRO A 29 24.69 19.29 -17.46
C PRO A 29 24.43 17.80 -17.73
N PHE A 30 23.33 17.24 -17.21
CA PHE A 30 23.05 15.81 -17.26
C PHE A 30 21.88 15.50 -18.18
N THR A 31 22.02 14.44 -18.96
CA THR A 31 20.90 13.82 -19.69
C THR A 31 19.95 13.12 -18.71
N LEU A 32 18.73 12.81 -19.17
CA LEU A 32 17.75 12.06 -18.36
C LEU A 32 18.33 10.73 -17.85
N THR A 33 19.04 10.00 -18.71
CA THR A 33 19.63 8.71 -18.34
C THR A 33 20.77 8.86 -17.33
N GLU A 34 21.63 9.87 -17.49
CA GLU A 34 22.67 10.16 -16.50
C GLU A 34 22.09 10.56 -15.15
N ALA A 35 21.06 11.42 -15.16
CA ALA A 35 20.37 11.83 -13.95
C ALA A 35 19.73 10.62 -13.25
N ARG A 36 19.14 9.70 -14.01
CA ARG A 36 18.55 8.48 -13.45
C ARG A 36 19.60 7.57 -12.82
N VAL A 37 20.76 7.39 -13.43
CA VAL A 37 21.86 6.59 -12.84
C VAL A 37 22.37 7.23 -11.54
N LEU A 38 22.56 8.56 -11.51
CA LEU A 38 22.99 9.26 -10.30
C LEU A 38 21.94 9.18 -9.18
N TYR A 39 20.66 9.25 -9.52
CA TYR A 39 19.56 9.07 -8.58
C TYR A 39 19.58 7.69 -7.93
N GLU A 40 19.69 6.62 -8.73
CA GLU A 40 19.76 5.24 -8.19
C GLU A 40 21.02 5.02 -7.35
N LEU A 41 22.15 5.63 -7.71
CA LEU A 41 23.38 5.53 -6.91
C LEU A 41 23.29 6.29 -5.58
N ALA A 42 22.48 7.35 -5.51
CA ALA A 42 22.29 8.13 -4.29
C ALA A 42 21.27 7.50 -3.32
N HIS A 43 20.22 6.88 -3.86
CA HIS A 43 19.07 6.40 -3.08
C HIS A 43 18.93 4.87 -3.03
N GLY A 44 19.59 4.15 -3.94
CA GLY A 44 19.49 2.72 -4.08
C GLY A 44 20.26 1.95 -3.01
N ARG A 45 19.71 0.79 -2.62
CA ARG A 45 20.41 -0.20 -1.78
C ARG A 45 21.41 -1.07 -2.57
N ARG A 46 21.41 -0.97 -3.90
CA ARG A 46 22.19 -1.80 -4.83
C ARG A 46 23.11 -0.93 -5.65
N VAL A 47 24.41 -1.07 -5.40
CA VAL A 47 25.50 -0.24 -5.95
C VAL A 47 26.28 -0.95 -7.05
N ASP A 48 25.87 -2.16 -7.46
CA ASP A 48 26.58 -2.93 -8.46
C ASP A 48 26.11 -2.57 -9.88
N ALA A 49 27.04 -2.41 -10.82
CA ALA A 49 26.75 -2.05 -12.21
C ALA A 49 25.77 -3.01 -12.91
N ALA A 50 25.80 -4.29 -12.53
CA ALA A 50 24.88 -5.29 -13.06
C ALA A 50 23.43 -5.06 -12.62
N ASP A 51 23.21 -4.55 -11.39
CA ASP A 51 21.87 -4.25 -10.88
C ASP A 51 21.30 -3.01 -11.55
N LEU A 52 22.10 -1.93 -11.65
CA LEU A 52 21.73 -0.70 -12.38
C LEU A 52 21.30 -0.98 -13.81
N ARG A 53 21.98 -1.92 -14.48
CA ARG A 53 21.67 -2.31 -15.86
C ARG A 53 20.28 -2.93 -15.98
N VAL A 54 19.92 -3.81 -15.06
CA VAL A 54 18.62 -4.50 -15.04
C VAL A 54 17.51 -3.52 -14.66
N GLU A 55 17.73 -2.73 -13.63
CA GLU A 55 16.75 -1.79 -13.08
C GLU A 55 16.41 -0.68 -14.08
N LEU A 56 17.42 -0.10 -14.72
CA LEU A 56 17.25 0.98 -15.69
C LEU A 56 17.05 0.48 -17.12
N SER A 57 17.02 -0.84 -17.33
CA SER A 57 16.90 -1.47 -18.66
C SER A 57 17.93 -0.94 -19.68
N LEU A 58 19.15 -0.67 -19.23
CA LEU A 58 20.24 -0.12 -20.06
C LEU A 58 21.07 -1.24 -20.69
N ASP A 59 21.69 -0.99 -21.84
CA ASP A 59 22.67 -1.92 -22.39
C ASP A 59 24.03 -1.78 -21.68
N ALA A 60 24.79 -2.88 -21.67
CA ALA A 60 26.07 -2.95 -20.95
C ALA A 60 27.10 -1.92 -21.47
N GLY A 61 27.11 -1.67 -22.78
CA GLY A 61 28.05 -0.75 -23.41
C GLY A 61 27.73 0.70 -23.08
N HIS A 62 26.46 1.07 -23.10
CA HIS A 62 25.99 2.40 -22.75
C HIS A 62 26.24 2.72 -21.28
N LEU A 63 25.89 1.81 -20.36
CA LEU A 63 26.17 2.01 -18.94
C LEU A 63 27.69 2.10 -18.68
N SER A 64 28.50 1.27 -19.32
CA SER A 64 29.97 1.31 -19.14
C SER A 64 30.58 2.64 -19.64
N ARG A 65 30.16 3.13 -20.81
CA ARG A 65 30.58 4.45 -21.33
C ARG A 65 30.15 5.59 -20.41
N MET A 66 28.93 5.53 -19.88
CA MET A 66 28.42 6.54 -18.95
C MET A 66 29.21 6.57 -17.64
N LEU A 67 29.48 5.40 -17.06
CA LEU A 67 30.28 5.28 -15.84
C LEU A 67 31.72 5.76 -16.04
N ALA A 68 32.31 5.51 -17.21
CA ALA A 68 33.63 6.07 -17.55
C ALA A 68 33.60 7.61 -17.60
N GLY A 69 32.60 8.19 -18.26
CA GLY A 69 32.41 9.65 -18.26
C GLY A 69 32.15 10.23 -16.87
N PHE A 70 31.47 9.48 -15.99
CA PHE A 70 31.30 9.88 -14.59
C PHE A 70 32.60 9.83 -13.78
N GLU A 71 33.48 8.85 -14.01
CA GLU A 71 34.80 8.81 -13.37
C GLU A 71 35.70 9.96 -13.84
N GLU A 72 35.72 10.25 -15.15
CA GLU A 72 36.45 11.40 -15.70
C GLU A 72 35.98 12.73 -15.07
N ARG A 73 34.69 12.85 -14.81
CA ARG A 73 34.07 13.99 -14.11
C ARG A 73 34.17 13.90 -12.59
N GLN A 74 34.83 12.87 -12.06
CA GLN A 74 35.02 12.59 -10.63
C GLN A 74 33.71 12.48 -9.85
N LEU A 75 32.65 11.98 -10.48
CA LEU A 75 31.34 11.78 -9.87
C LEU A 75 31.20 10.41 -9.22
N VAL A 76 31.88 9.39 -9.77
CA VAL A 76 31.85 8.03 -9.25
C VAL A 76 33.26 7.45 -9.12
N THR A 77 33.37 6.42 -8.28
CA THR A 77 34.51 5.50 -8.25
C THR A 77 34.03 4.08 -8.49
N ARG A 78 34.85 3.27 -9.18
CA ARG A 78 34.57 1.85 -9.42
C ARG A 78 35.54 0.97 -8.65
N GLY A 79 35.01 -0.06 -8.02
CA GLY A 79 35.79 -1.06 -7.28
C GLY A 79 35.24 -2.47 -7.46
N PRO A 80 36.00 -3.50 -7.06
CA PRO A 80 35.48 -4.86 -6.98
C PRO A 80 34.32 -4.90 -5.97
N SER A 81 33.25 -5.61 -6.31
CA SER A 81 32.15 -5.80 -5.36
C SER A 81 32.57 -6.75 -4.25
N GLU A 82 32.23 -6.40 -3.00
CA GLU A 82 32.47 -7.27 -1.82
C GLU A 82 31.66 -8.58 -1.88
N ARG A 83 30.59 -8.63 -2.69
CA ARG A 83 29.67 -9.77 -2.77
C ARG A 83 30.05 -10.77 -3.86
N ASP A 84 30.67 -10.31 -4.95
CA ASP A 84 31.12 -11.15 -6.06
C ASP A 84 32.24 -10.42 -6.81
N ALA A 85 33.45 -11.00 -6.85
CA ALA A 85 34.61 -10.42 -7.51
C ALA A 85 34.44 -10.19 -9.02
N ARG A 86 33.42 -10.81 -9.65
CA ARG A 86 33.06 -10.60 -11.07
C ARG A 86 32.17 -9.37 -11.27
N ARG A 87 31.70 -8.74 -10.19
CA ARG A 87 30.83 -7.56 -10.23
C ARG A 87 31.63 -6.31 -9.85
N GLN A 88 31.26 -5.18 -10.44
CA GLN A 88 31.81 -3.87 -10.08
C GLN A 88 30.83 -3.10 -9.22
N ARG A 89 31.29 -2.71 -8.03
CA ARG A 89 30.61 -1.74 -7.18
C ARG A 89 30.93 -0.34 -7.68
N ILE A 90 29.90 0.50 -7.72
CA ILE A 90 29.93 1.90 -8.12
C ILE A 90 29.56 2.73 -6.90
N GLU A 91 30.41 3.69 -6.53
CA GLU A 91 30.16 4.57 -5.39
C GLU A 91 30.19 6.02 -5.85
N LEU A 92 29.27 6.84 -5.33
CA LEU A 92 29.33 8.29 -5.53
C LEU A 92 30.51 8.86 -4.74
N THR A 93 31.28 9.73 -5.39
CA THR A 93 32.20 10.62 -4.68
C THR A 93 31.42 11.72 -3.95
N THR A 94 32.11 12.57 -3.19
CA THR A 94 31.49 13.78 -2.63
C THR A 94 30.89 14.65 -3.72
N ARG A 95 31.62 14.88 -4.82
CA ARG A 95 31.14 15.64 -5.98
C ARG A 95 29.96 14.94 -6.68
N GLY A 96 29.96 13.61 -6.72
CA GLY A 96 28.84 12.81 -7.21
C GLY A 96 27.57 13.00 -6.40
N ARG A 97 27.68 13.00 -5.07
CA ARG A 97 26.57 13.27 -4.16
C ARG A 97 26.02 14.69 -4.32
N GLU A 98 26.91 15.70 -4.40
CA GLU A 98 26.50 17.08 -4.67
C GLU A 98 25.77 17.21 -6.02
N ALA A 99 26.24 16.52 -7.05
CA ALA A 99 25.57 16.49 -8.35
C ALA A 99 24.20 15.81 -8.30
N ALA A 100 24.07 14.71 -7.56
CA ALA A 100 22.80 14.01 -7.38
C ALA A 100 21.80 14.88 -6.60
N GLN A 101 22.24 15.55 -5.55
CA GLN A 101 21.42 16.49 -4.78
C GLN A 101 20.95 17.67 -5.65
N LEU A 102 21.84 18.27 -6.44
CA LEU A 102 21.47 19.33 -7.37
C LEU A 102 20.39 18.86 -8.37
N LEU A 103 20.51 17.63 -8.87
CA LEU A 103 19.50 17.05 -9.77
C LEU A 103 18.15 16.84 -9.09
N GLU A 104 18.16 16.41 -7.83
CA GLU A 104 16.96 16.23 -7.02
C GLU A 104 16.25 17.57 -6.78
N GLU A 105 16.99 18.58 -6.29
CA GLU A 105 16.45 19.93 -6.07
C GLU A 105 15.84 20.51 -7.35
N ARG A 106 16.52 20.38 -8.50
CA ARG A 106 16.01 20.87 -9.79
C ARG A 106 14.79 20.09 -10.27
N SER A 107 14.79 18.78 -10.09
CA SER A 107 13.65 17.94 -10.45
C SER A 107 12.43 18.26 -9.58
N GLU A 108 12.62 18.46 -8.27
CA GLU A 108 11.55 18.86 -7.35
C GLU A 108 10.99 20.25 -7.69
N GLU A 109 11.85 21.22 -7.99
CA GLU A 109 11.43 22.57 -8.43
C GLU A 109 10.59 22.52 -9.71
N ALA A 110 11.01 21.70 -10.69
CA ALA A 110 10.28 21.52 -11.95
C ALA A 110 8.92 20.84 -11.75
N VAL A 111 8.87 19.76 -10.96
CA VAL A 111 7.62 19.07 -10.63
C VAL A 111 6.70 19.98 -9.80
N GLY A 112 7.25 20.71 -8.82
CA GLY A 112 6.51 21.68 -8.02
C GLY A 112 5.90 22.79 -8.87
N SER A 113 6.63 23.30 -9.85
CA SER A 113 6.13 24.28 -10.83
C SER A 113 4.99 23.72 -11.69
N LEU A 114 5.08 22.44 -12.07
CA LEU A 114 4.01 21.75 -12.80
C LEU A 114 2.76 21.59 -11.93
N VAL A 115 2.91 21.07 -10.71
CA VAL A 115 1.81 20.88 -9.75
C VAL A 115 1.19 22.22 -9.34
N GLY A 116 1.97 23.29 -9.28
CA GLY A 116 1.49 24.64 -9.00
C GLY A 116 0.48 25.16 -10.02
N ARG A 117 0.49 24.66 -11.26
CA ARG A 117 -0.48 25.01 -12.32
C ARG A 117 -1.80 24.23 -12.20
N ILE A 118 -1.84 23.23 -11.33
CA ILE A 118 -3.01 22.38 -11.11
C ILE A 118 -3.83 22.96 -9.96
N ALA A 119 -5.14 23.06 -10.17
CA ALA A 119 -6.10 23.51 -9.16
C ALA A 119 -5.91 22.70 -7.85
N PRO A 120 -5.92 23.33 -6.66
CA PRO A 120 -5.68 22.63 -5.41
C PRO A 120 -6.54 21.37 -5.21
N ASP A 121 -7.82 21.44 -5.59
CA ASP A 121 -8.79 20.34 -5.45
C ASP A 121 -8.51 19.16 -6.40
N ASP A 122 -7.81 19.39 -7.51
CA ASP A 122 -7.46 18.36 -8.48
C ASP A 122 -6.16 17.61 -8.12
N ARG A 123 -5.33 18.15 -7.22
CA ARG A 123 -4.03 17.55 -6.85
C ARG A 123 -4.17 16.18 -6.17
N PRO A 124 -5.10 15.98 -5.22
CA PRO A 124 -5.35 14.65 -4.64
C PRO A 124 -5.84 13.66 -5.72
N ARG A 125 -6.75 14.11 -6.60
CA ARG A 125 -7.30 13.28 -7.68
C ARG A 125 -6.23 12.83 -8.69
N LEU A 126 -5.32 13.73 -9.06
CA LEU A 126 -4.18 13.38 -9.93
C LEU A 126 -3.25 12.37 -9.25
N THR A 127 -2.91 12.60 -7.98
CA THR A 127 -2.02 11.72 -7.22
C THR A 127 -2.59 10.31 -7.11
N ASP A 128 -3.91 10.20 -6.89
CA ASP A 128 -4.60 8.92 -6.83
C ASP A 128 -4.68 8.20 -8.18
N ALA A 129 -4.95 8.95 -9.26
CA ALA A 129 -4.91 8.41 -10.62
C ALA A 129 -3.52 7.88 -10.99
N MET A 130 -2.44 8.61 -10.64
CA MET A 130 -1.07 8.16 -10.89
C MET A 130 -0.71 6.91 -10.08
N ARG A 131 -1.19 6.81 -8.84
CA ARG A 131 -1.08 5.58 -8.03
C ARG A 131 -1.76 4.41 -8.73
N THR A 132 -3.02 4.59 -9.10
CA THR A 132 -3.81 3.57 -9.84
C THR A 132 -3.10 3.11 -11.11
N VAL A 133 -2.60 4.04 -11.93
CA VAL A 133 -1.86 3.71 -13.16
C VAL A 133 -0.59 2.92 -12.85
N ARG A 134 0.19 3.37 -11.85
CA ARG A 134 1.41 2.68 -11.44
C ARG A 134 1.13 1.25 -10.97
N ASP A 135 0.09 1.07 -10.16
CA ASP A 135 -0.26 -0.23 -9.59
C ASP A 135 -0.70 -1.19 -10.71
N ILE A 136 -1.57 -0.75 -11.62
CA ILE A 136 -1.99 -1.54 -12.79
C ILE A 136 -0.81 -1.92 -13.71
N LEU A 137 0.14 -1.00 -13.93
CA LEU A 137 1.27 -1.23 -14.82
C LEU A 137 2.40 -2.07 -14.18
N HIS A 138 2.59 -1.98 -12.86
CA HIS A 138 3.61 -2.77 -12.15
C HIS A 138 3.12 -4.17 -11.74
N ASP A 139 1.81 -4.39 -11.54
CA ASP A 139 1.23 -5.70 -11.26
C ASP A 139 1.32 -6.70 -12.44
N GLY A 140 1.77 -6.25 -13.62
CA GLY A 140 2.12 -7.13 -14.74
C GLY A 140 3.34 -8.03 -14.47
N ARG A 141 4.15 -7.75 -13.44
CA ARG A 141 5.20 -8.65 -12.93
C ARG A 141 4.73 -9.25 -11.61
N ARG A 142 4.11 -10.43 -11.68
CA ARG A 142 3.74 -11.28 -10.54
C ARG A 142 4.97 -11.63 -9.68
N GLU A 143 5.38 -10.76 -8.78
CA GLU A 143 5.83 -11.19 -7.45
C GLU A 143 4.57 -11.40 -6.62
N SER A 144 4.47 -12.54 -5.94
CA SER A 144 3.19 -13.02 -5.42
C SER A 144 2.58 -11.99 -4.46
N ALA A 145 1.33 -11.56 -4.71
CA ALA A 145 0.59 -10.64 -3.84
C ALA A 145 0.48 -11.17 -2.38
N THR A 146 0.69 -12.48 -2.20
CA THR A 146 0.77 -13.17 -0.92
C THR A 146 2.01 -12.82 -0.08
N ASP A 147 3.15 -12.46 -0.69
CA ASP A 147 4.39 -12.14 0.05
C ASP A 147 4.46 -10.68 0.55
N ARG A 148 3.63 -9.78 0.00
CA ARG A 148 3.61 -8.35 0.40
C ARG A 148 2.68 -8.05 1.57
N VAL A 149 1.71 -8.94 1.80
CA VAL A 149 0.78 -8.84 2.92
C VAL A 149 1.35 -9.63 4.09
N THR A 150 1.47 -9.02 5.27
CA THR A 150 1.78 -9.71 6.52
C THR A 150 0.64 -9.53 7.51
N LEU A 151 0.41 -10.52 8.36
CA LEU A 151 -0.52 -10.42 9.49
C LEU A 151 0.30 -10.48 10.77
N ARG A 152 -0.03 -9.61 11.73
CA ARG A 152 0.59 -9.60 13.05
C ARG A 152 -0.41 -9.20 14.12
N GLY A 153 -0.08 -9.49 15.38
CA GLY A 153 -0.80 -8.96 16.53
C GLY A 153 -0.66 -7.42 16.65
N PRO A 154 -1.50 -6.78 17.47
CA PRO A 154 -1.49 -5.33 17.64
C PRO A 154 -0.27 -4.86 18.44
N LEU A 155 0.32 -3.74 18.01
CA LEU A 155 1.33 -2.96 18.71
C LEU A 155 0.70 -1.72 19.36
N PRO A 156 1.39 -1.05 20.30
CA PRO A 156 0.94 0.24 20.81
C PRO A 156 0.62 1.22 19.67
N GLY A 157 -0.60 1.77 19.69
CA GLY A 157 -1.13 2.66 18.65
C GLY A 157 -2.03 1.99 17.61
N ASP A 158 -1.98 0.67 17.42
CA ASP A 158 -2.82 -0.01 16.42
C ASP A 158 -4.30 -0.07 16.81
N LEU A 159 -4.58 -0.21 18.11
CA LEU A 159 -5.96 -0.19 18.61
C LEU A 159 -6.60 1.19 18.40
N GLY A 160 -5.87 2.28 18.68
CA GLY A 160 -6.34 3.64 18.39
C GLY A 160 -6.51 3.89 16.89
N TRP A 161 -5.56 3.41 16.08
CA TRP A 161 -5.67 3.43 14.61
C TRP A 161 -6.89 2.66 14.10
N THR A 162 -7.24 1.54 14.72
CA THR A 162 -8.43 0.77 14.34
C THR A 162 -9.70 1.60 14.51
N VAL A 163 -9.82 2.33 15.62
CA VAL A 163 -10.95 3.23 15.88
C VAL A 163 -11.00 4.33 14.83
N GLU A 164 -9.90 5.06 14.66
CA GLU A 164 -9.80 6.17 13.72
C GLU A 164 -10.10 5.73 12.28
N ARG A 165 -9.48 4.65 11.80
CA ARG A 165 -9.67 4.22 10.41
C ARG A 165 -11.07 3.68 10.15
N ASN A 166 -11.68 2.96 11.08
CA ASN A 166 -13.06 2.54 10.91
C ASN A 166 -13.99 3.76 10.83
N ALA A 167 -13.85 4.73 11.73
CA ALA A 167 -14.65 5.93 11.70
C ALA A 167 -14.50 6.71 10.38
N ALA A 168 -13.26 7.02 10.01
CA ALA A 168 -12.96 7.81 8.81
C ALA A 168 -13.41 7.13 7.52
N VAL A 169 -13.15 5.82 7.36
CA VAL A 169 -13.52 5.09 6.13
C VAL A 169 -15.04 4.96 6.01
N TYR A 170 -15.75 4.62 7.10
CA TYR A 170 -17.19 4.42 7.03
C TYR A 170 -17.96 5.74 6.89
N ALA A 171 -17.47 6.83 7.49
CA ALA A 171 -18.00 8.17 7.24
C ALA A 171 -17.81 8.58 5.78
N ALA A 172 -16.63 8.37 5.20
CA ALA A 172 -16.34 8.73 3.81
C ALA A 172 -17.14 7.93 2.78
N GLU A 173 -17.33 6.62 3.01
CA GLU A 173 -17.95 5.72 2.02
C GLU A 173 -19.46 5.57 2.18
N PHE A 174 -19.97 5.63 3.42
CA PHE A 174 -21.37 5.37 3.72
C PHE A 174 -22.08 6.56 4.38
N GLY A 175 -21.35 7.63 4.70
CA GLY A 175 -21.91 8.80 5.37
C GLY A 175 -22.42 8.51 6.77
N TRP A 176 -21.87 7.49 7.43
CA TRP A 176 -22.17 7.15 8.83
C TRP A 176 -21.58 8.20 9.77
N ASP A 177 -22.29 8.48 10.86
CA ASP A 177 -21.93 9.52 11.82
C ASP A 177 -21.10 8.99 13.01
N GLU A 178 -20.88 9.85 14.01
CA GLU A 178 -20.07 9.56 15.20
C GLU A 178 -20.59 8.38 16.05
N GLU A 179 -21.85 7.95 15.88
CA GLU A 179 -22.37 6.80 16.62
C GLU A 179 -21.61 5.51 16.26
N TYR A 180 -21.15 5.40 15.01
CA TYR A 180 -20.33 4.27 14.57
C TYR A 180 -18.95 4.30 15.22
N GLU A 181 -18.30 5.46 15.25
CA GLU A 181 -17.02 5.65 15.94
C GLU A 181 -17.13 5.26 17.42
N ALA A 182 -18.20 5.70 18.10
CA ALA A 182 -18.46 5.35 19.49
C ALA A 182 -18.69 3.85 19.70
N LEU A 183 -19.31 3.14 18.75
CA LEU A 183 -19.43 1.68 18.77
C LEU A 183 -18.05 1.03 18.64
N VAL A 184 -17.24 1.43 17.67
CA VAL A 184 -15.89 0.87 17.44
C VAL A 184 -15.00 1.10 18.65
N ALA A 185 -15.01 2.32 19.21
CA ALA A 185 -14.23 2.68 20.39
C ALA A 185 -14.57 1.79 21.59
N ARG A 186 -15.86 1.52 21.84
CA ARG A 186 -16.29 0.60 22.92
C ARG A 186 -15.78 -0.81 22.70
N ILE A 187 -15.92 -1.36 21.50
CA ILE A 187 -15.42 -2.71 21.18
C ILE A 187 -13.92 -2.82 21.41
N VAL A 188 -13.16 -1.81 20.97
CA VAL A 188 -11.70 -1.78 21.13
C VAL A 188 -11.31 -1.62 22.60
N ALA A 189 -12.02 -0.78 23.36
CA ALA A 189 -11.78 -0.58 24.79
C ALA A 189 -12.08 -1.85 25.61
N ASP A 190 -13.21 -2.51 25.35
CA ASP A 190 -13.61 -3.76 26.01
C ASP A 190 -12.56 -4.85 25.77
N PHE A 191 -12.12 -5.02 24.52
CA PHE A 191 -11.04 -5.94 24.16
C PHE A 191 -9.74 -5.57 24.90
N ALA A 192 -9.30 -4.32 24.85
CA ALA A 192 -8.05 -3.91 25.47
C ALA A 192 -8.03 -4.13 26.99
N ALA A 193 -9.18 -3.93 27.65
CA ALA A 193 -9.30 -4.02 29.10
C ALA A 193 -9.47 -5.46 29.61
N THR A 194 -10.18 -6.31 28.86
CA THR A 194 -10.67 -7.60 29.37
C THR A 194 -10.29 -8.82 28.54
N ARG A 195 -9.39 -8.67 27.54
CA ARG A 195 -9.07 -9.77 26.63
C ARG A 195 -8.66 -11.05 27.34
N ASP A 196 -9.19 -12.15 26.84
CA ASP A 196 -8.68 -13.49 27.09
C ASP A 196 -7.78 -13.91 25.91
N PRO A 197 -6.44 -13.90 26.04
CA PRO A 197 -5.53 -14.18 24.93
C PRO A 197 -5.62 -15.62 24.40
N GLU A 198 -6.25 -16.56 25.13
CA GLU A 198 -6.48 -17.92 24.65
C GLU A 198 -7.76 -18.04 23.81
N ARG A 199 -8.62 -17.01 23.86
CA ARG A 199 -9.97 -17.04 23.31
C ARG A 199 -10.27 -15.85 22.39
N GLU A 200 -9.45 -14.81 22.42
CA GLU A 200 -9.67 -13.57 21.70
C GLU A 200 -8.36 -13.06 21.10
N ALA A 201 -8.44 -12.59 19.86
CA ALA A 201 -7.28 -12.14 19.10
C ALA A 201 -7.65 -11.02 18.14
N VAL A 202 -6.64 -10.24 17.77
CA VAL A 202 -6.74 -9.18 16.77
C VAL A 202 -5.57 -9.34 15.82
N TRP A 203 -5.84 -9.18 14.54
CA TRP A 203 -4.80 -9.12 13.52
C TRP A 203 -4.82 -7.77 12.84
N ILE A 204 -3.62 -7.22 12.68
CA ILE A 204 -3.34 -6.08 11.82
C ILE A 204 -2.70 -6.63 10.56
N ALA A 205 -3.32 -6.36 9.43
CA ALA A 205 -2.72 -6.59 8.12
C ALA A 205 -1.82 -5.43 7.77
N GLU A 206 -0.61 -5.73 7.30
CA GLU A 206 0.28 -4.75 6.69
C GLU A 206 0.49 -5.08 5.22
N LEU A 207 0.49 -4.04 4.38
CA LEU A 207 0.90 -4.10 2.98
C LEU A 207 2.15 -3.23 2.85
N ASP A 208 3.27 -3.84 2.44
CA ASP A 208 4.57 -3.16 2.35
C ASP A 208 4.98 -2.44 3.65
N GLY A 209 4.71 -3.09 4.80
CA GLY A 209 5.03 -2.58 6.14
C GLY A 209 4.12 -1.45 6.64
N ARG A 210 3.02 -1.15 5.93
CA ARG A 210 2.03 -0.15 6.34
C ARG A 210 0.72 -0.81 6.70
N ARG A 211 0.09 -0.37 7.79
CA ARG A 211 -1.23 -0.87 8.22
C ARG A 211 -2.25 -0.72 7.09
N ALA A 212 -2.89 -1.82 6.74
CA ALA A 212 -3.72 -1.98 5.55
C ALA A 212 -5.09 -2.59 5.86
N GLY A 213 -5.26 -3.17 7.04
CA GLY A 213 -6.53 -3.72 7.49
C GLY A 213 -6.46 -4.29 8.89
N CYS A 214 -7.60 -4.69 9.43
CA CYS A 214 -7.67 -5.41 10.69
C CYS A 214 -8.92 -6.28 10.79
N VAL A 215 -8.90 -7.22 11.73
CA VAL A 215 -10.07 -7.99 12.15
C VAL A 215 -9.93 -8.41 13.60
N PHE A 216 -11.06 -8.48 14.30
CA PHE A 216 -11.16 -8.89 15.70
C PHE A 216 -11.89 -10.22 15.77
N CYS A 217 -11.35 -11.17 16.52
CA CYS A 217 -12.05 -12.36 16.99
C CYS A 217 -12.21 -12.22 18.50
N VAL A 218 -13.46 -12.08 18.96
CA VAL A 218 -13.79 -11.92 20.39
C VAL A 218 -14.77 -12.98 20.83
N ARG A 219 -14.95 -13.17 22.14
CA ARG A 219 -15.94 -14.11 22.65
C ARG A 219 -17.36 -13.61 22.39
N ASP A 220 -18.25 -14.48 21.95
CA ASP A 220 -19.67 -14.18 21.92
C ASP A 220 -20.33 -14.41 23.30
N LYS A 221 -21.55 -13.92 23.48
CA LYS A 221 -22.35 -14.24 24.66
C LYS A 221 -22.79 -15.70 24.66
N ALA A 222 -22.98 -16.30 23.48
CA ALA A 222 -23.30 -17.71 23.34
C ALA A 222 -22.10 -18.59 23.73
N PRO A 223 -22.28 -19.61 24.60
CA PRO A 223 -21.21 -20.54 24.94
C PRO A 223 -20.62 -21.22 23.69
N GLY A 224 -19.29 -21.41 23.67
CA GLY A 224 -18.60 -22.06 22.55
C GLY A 224 -18.62 -21.26 21.24
N THR A 225 -19.06 -20.00 21.26
CA THR A 225 -19.16 -19.16 20.06
C THR A 225 -18.18 -17.99 20.10
N ALA A 226 -17.46 -17.80 19.00
CA ALA A 226 -16.66 -16.60 18.74
C ALA A 226 -17.44 -15.61 17.86
N ARG A 227 -17.07 -14.33 17.94
CA ARG A 227 -17.63 -13.27 17.10
C ARG A 227 -16.51 -12.57 16.32
N LEU A 228 -16.66 -12.55 15.01
CA LEU A 228 -15.85 -11.72 14.12
C LEU A 228 -16.39 -10.28 14.15
N ARG A 229 -15.52 -9.32 14.47
CA ARG A 229 -15.85 -7.89 14.54
C ARG A 229 -14.81 -7.04 13.83
N LEU A 230 -15.22 -5.81 13.50
CA LEU A 230 -14.34 -4.74 13.02
C LEU A 230 -13.44 -5.14 11.84
N LEU A 231 -13.97 -5.94 10.91
CA LEU A 231 -13.25 -6.22 9.67
C LEU A 231 -13.14 -4.92 8.86
N LEU A 232 -11.90 -4.49 8.63
CA LEU A 232 -11.57 -3.33 7.84
C LEU A 232 -10.45 -3.67 6.86
N VAL A 233 -10.59 -3.22 5.62
CA VAL A 233 -9.49 -3.10 4.67
C VAL A 233 -9.46 -1.67 4.19
N ASP A 234 -8.31 -1.02 4.36
CA ASP A 234 -8.10 0.36 3.91
C ASP A 234 -8.39 0.46 2.41
N PRO A 235 -9.13 1.48 1.94
CA PRO A 235 -9.44 1.65 0.53
C PRO A 235 -8.22 1.57 -0.39
N ALA A 236 -7.07 2.11 0.05
CA ALA A 236 -5.83 2.10 -0.73
C ALA A 236 -5.16 0.72 -0.81
N ALA A 237 -5.60 -0.26 -0.03
CA ALA A 237 -5.05 -1.62 0.01
C ALA A 237 -6.04 -2.70 -0.48
N ARG A 238 -7.20 -2.28 -1.01
CA ARG A 238 -8.18 -3.22 -1.62
C ARG A 238 -7.62 -3.81 -2.91
N GLY A 239 -8.11 -4.99 -3.29
CA GLY A 239 -7.62 -5.74 -4.46
C GLY A 239 -6.44 -6.67 -4.17
N HIS A 240 -5.77 -6.54 -3.02
CA HIS A 240 -4.64 -7.40 -2.62
C HIS A 240 -5.04 -8.66 -1.83
N GLY A 241 -6.33 -9.03 -1.80
CA GLY A 241 -6.80 -10.24 -1.09
C GLY A 241 -6.78 -10.16 0.45
N ILE A 242 -6.45 -8.99 1.03
CA ILE A 242 -6.29 -8.79 2.49
C ILE A 242 -7.53 -9.21 3.28
N GLY A 243 -8.72 -8.81 2.83
CA GLY A 243 -9.96 -9.11 3.55
C GLY A 243 -10.25 -10.61 3.66
N GLY A 244 -9.97 -11.39 2.62
CA GLY A 244 -10.10 -12.84 2.66
C GLY A 244 -9.13 -13.45 3.67
N ARG A 245 -7.85 -13.06 3.58
CA ARG A 245 -6.81 -13.57 4.47
C ARG A 245 -7.05 -13.22 5.95
N LEU A 246 -7.58 -12.04 6.26
CA LEU A 246 -7.99 -11.67 7.62
C LEU A 246 -9.12 -12.58 8.12
N VAL A 247 -10.13 -12.86 7.29
CA VAL A 247 -11.24 -13.75 7.67
C VAL A 247 -10.74 -15.19 7.84
N ASP A 248 -9.88 -15.68 6.95
CA ASP A 248 -9.31 -17.03 7.04
C ASP A 248 -8.50 -17.21 8.35
N GLU A 249 -7.69 -16.20 8.71
CA GLU A 249 -6.94 -16.20 9.97
C GLU A 249 -7.87 -16.20 11.19
N CYS A 250 -8.94 -15.42 11.14
CA CYS A 250 -9.96 -15.39 12.20
C CYS A 250 -10.65 -16.75 12.38
N ILE A 251 -10.97 -17.45 11.27
CA ILE A 251 -11.57 -18.80 11.29
C ILE A 251 -10.56 -19.82 11.85
N SER A 252 -9.32 -19.77 11.37
CA SER A 252 -8.24 -20.65 11.83
C SER A 252 -8.02 -20.51 13.34
N PHE A 253 -7.95 -19.29 13.84
CA PHE A 253 -7.84 -19.03 15.27
C PHE A 253 -9.05 -19.56 16.04
N ALA A 254 -10.27 -19.27 15.59
CA ALA A 254 -11.46 -19.71 16.28
C ALA A 254 -11.51 -21.25 16.43
N ARG A 255 -11.10 -21.99 15.39
CA ARG A 255 -10.91 -23.45 15.47
C ARG A 255 -9.84 -23.86 16.47
N SER A 256 -8.68 -23.20 16.45
CA SER A 256 -7.58 -23.50 17.36
C SER A 256 -7.88 -23.19 18.83
N ALA A 257 -8.82 -22.27 19.08
CA ALA A 257 -9.28 -21.86 20.40
C ALA A 257 -10.51 -22.65 20.89
N ASP A 258 -10.82 -23.79 20.24
CA ASP A 258 -11.93 -24.70 20.55
C ASP A 258 -13.33 -24.06 20.50
N TYR A 259 -13.53 -23.05 19.65
CA TYR A 259 -14.88 -22.58 19.35
C TYR A 259 -15.58 -23.53 18.38
N THR A 260 -16.88 -23.72 18.59
CA THR A 260 -17.74 -24.55 17.73
C THR A 260 -18.47 -23.74 16.67
N GLU A 261 -18.59 -22.43 16.88
CA GLU A 261 -19.26 -21.51 15.97
C GLU A 261 -18.53 -20.17 15.89
N LEU A 262 -18.55 -19.55 14.71
CA LEU A 262 -18.13 -18.17 14.49
C LEU A 262 -19.32 -17.37 13.92
N VAL A 263 -19.69 -16.29 14.59
CA VAL A 263 -20.80 -15.42 14.17
C VAL A 263 -20.32 -14.01 13.86
N LEU A 264 -21.09 -13.27 13.06
CA LEU A 264 -20.87 -11.85 12.83
C LEU A 264 -22.17 -11.12 12.57
N TRP A 265 -22.16 -9.81 12.82
CA TRP A 265 -23.23 -8.90 12.46
C TRP A 265 -22.68 -7.83 11.51
N THR A 266 -23.38 -7.56 10.42
CA THR A 266 -22.97 -6.60 9.38
C THR A 266 -24.20 -5.90 8.78
N ASN A 267 -24.00 -4.90 7.92
CA ASN A 267 -25.08 -4.23 7.20
C ASN A 267 -25.12 -4.67 5.73
N ASP A 268 -26.31 -4.79 5.15
CA ASP A 268 -26.54 -5.22 3.78
C ASP A 268 -25.78 -4.36 2.74
N VAL A 269 -25.63 -3.06 2.99
CA VAL A 269 -24.85 -2.13 2.16
C VAL A 269 -23.37 -2.49 2.03
N LEU A 270 -22.81 -3.29 2.96
CA LEU A 270 -21.39 -3.68 2.98
C LEU A 270 -21.11 -4.88 2.06
N THR A 271 -21.47 -4.73 0.78
CA THR A 271 -21.41 -5.79 -0.24
C THR A 271 -20.03 -6.46 -0.37
N GLY A 272 -18.94 -5.69 -0.28
CA GLY A 272 -17.57 -6.21 -0.31
C GLY A 272 -17.29 -7.21 0.82
N ALA A 273 -17.59 -6.85 2.06
CA ALA A 273 -17.43 -7.70 3.24
C ALA A 273 -18.33 -8.94 3.15
N ARG A 274 -19.59 -8.76 2.77
CA ARG A 274 -20.57 -9.85 2.59
C ARG A 274 -20.07 -10.91 1.61
N SER A 275 -19.46 -10.49 0.49
CA SER A 275 -18.89 -11.42 -0.48
C SER A 275 -17.74 -12.26 0.09
N ILE A 276 -16.96 -11.70 1.03
CA ILE A 276 -15.89 -12.42 1.72
C ILE A 276 -16.48 -13.48 2.64
N TYR A 277 -17.47 -13.10 3.45
CA TYR A 277 -18.13 -14.03 4.38
C TYR A 277 -18.80 -15.19 3.65
N GLN A 278 -19.53 -14.91 2.57
CA GLN A 278 -20.14 -15.95 1.73
C GLN A 278 -19.11 -16.93 1.16
N ARG A 279 -17.98 -16.43 0.65
CA ARG A 279 -16.90 -17.29 0.13
C ARG A 279 -16.23 -18.12 1.23
N ALA A 280 -16.16 -17.57 2.44
CA ALA A 280 -15.64 -18.28 3.61
C ALA A 280 -16.63 -19.29 4.22
N GLY A 281 -17.84 -19.41 3.66
CA GLY A 281 -18.84 -20.39 4.08
C GLY A 281 -19.80 -19.91 5.17
N PHE A 282 -19.83 -18.61 5.48
CA PHE A 282 -20.84 -18.08 6.39
C PHE A 282 -22.23 -18.11 5.74
N GLU A 283 -23.22 -18.50 6.52
CA GLU A 283 -24.63 -18.51 6.16
C GLU A 283 -25.37 -17.34 6.81
N LEU A 284 -26.23 -16.67 6.05
CA LEU A 284 -27.12 -15.63 6.57
C LEU A 284 -28.25 -16.29 7.36
N VAL A 285 -28.31 -16.02 8.68
CA VAL A 285 -29.29 -16.64 9.59
C VAL A 285 -30.37 -15.68 10.08
N GLY A 286 -30.16 -14.37 9.89
CA GLY A 286 -31.13 -13.35 10.27
C GLY A 286 -30.88 -12.03 9.57
N GLN A 287 -31.95 -11.26 9.33
CA GLN A 287 -31.83 -9.89 8.87
C GLN A 287 -32.98 -9.04 9.40
N GLN A 288 -32.70 -7.80 9.77
CA GLN A 288 -33.69 -6.90 10.35
C GLN A 288 -33.42 -5.43 9.99
N PRO A 289 -34.44 -4.68 9.53
CA PRO A 289 -34.34 -3.23 9.39
C PRO A 289 -34.11 -2.56 10.74
N HIS A 290 -33.25 -1.55 10.77
CA HIS A 290 -32.99 -0.72 11.94
C HIS A 290 -32.50 0.66 11.51
N HIS A 291 -32.50 1.59 12.46
CA HIS A 291 -31.90 2.92 12.27
C HIS A 291 -30.66 3.02 13.17
N SER A 292 -29.50 3.28 12.57
CA SER A 292 -28.23 3.45 13.29
C SER A 292 -27.25 4.23 12.44
N PHE A 293 -26.33 4.94 13.09
CA PHE A 293 -25.26 5.70 12.41
C PHE A 293 -25.82 6.77 11.45
N GLY A 294 -26.96 7.35 11.82
CA GLY A 294 -27.69 8.34 11.03
C GLY A 294 -28.32 7.80 9.73
N LYS A 295 -28.46 6.48 9.57
CA LYS A 295 -29.01 5.82 8.38
C LYS A 295 -30.07 4.76 8.71
N ASP A 296 -31.02 4.57 7.80
CA ASP A 296 -31.86 3.39 7.75
C ASP A 296 -31.09 2.25 7.06
N LEU A 297 -30.89 1.14 7.78
CA LEU A 297 -30.02 0.03 7.37
C LEU A 297 -30.73 -1.32 7.57
N VAL A 298 -30.28 -2.35 6.87
CA VAL A 298 -30.68 -3.74 7.15
C VAL A 298 -29.50 -4.48 7.75
N GLY A 299 -29.62 -4.76 9.05
CA GLY A 299 -28.63 -5.53 9.80
C GLY A 299 -28.77 -7.00 9.44
N GLN A 300 -27.66 -7.70 9.35
CA GLN A 300 -27.58 -9.09 8.93
C GLN A 300 -26.71 -9.88 9.91
N ASP A 301 -27.28 -10.95 10.46
CA ASP A 301 -26.58 -11.93 11.29
C ASP A 301 -26.14 -13.12 10.44
N TRP A 302 -24.84 -13.42 10.51
CA TRP A 302 -24.22 -14.52 9.77
C TRP A 302 -23.55 -15.49 10.72
N ARG A 303 -23.56 -16.76 10.35
CA ARG A 303 -23.01 -17.87 11.15
C ARG A 303 -22.15 -18.78 10.29
N LEU A 304 -21.08 -19.29 10.88
CA LEU A 304 -20.25 -20.36 10.37
C LEU A 304 -20.08 -21.42 11.47
N ALA A 305 -20.42 -22.67 11.17
CA ALA A 305 -20.04 -23.81 12.00
C ALA A 305 -18.57 -24.15 11.75
N LEU A 306 -17.79 -24.37 12.82
CA LEU A 306 -16.33 -24.50 12.75
C LEU A 306 -15.82 -25.93 12.65
#